data_AF-A0A0G0XEI8-F1
#
_entry.id   AF-A0A0G0XEI8-F1
#
_cell.length_a   1.000
_cell.length_b   1.000
_cell.length_c   1.000
_cell.angle_alpha   90.00
_cell.angle_beta   90.00
_cell.angle_gamma   90.00
#
_symmetry.space_group_name_H-M   'P 1'
#
loop_
_entity.id
_entity.type
_entity.pdbx_description
1 polymer ?
#
loop_
_entity_poly.entity_id
_entity_poly.type
_entity_poly.pdbx_seq_one_letter_code
_entity_poly.pdbx_strand_id
1 'polypeptide(L)'
;MTRVVVGEFLKGEKNPKIIGVGENATLGVRHGYVVNSALAAVSVKNAVAMAEKFSGVKIKRAFVSLSGTTLRGEMSSGSTIISKADGEVTSLDANKALQDCEDNLSLGNKKIVHMYPIAFRLDGAWNQAGG
;
A
#
# COMPACT_ATOMS: atom_id res chain seq x y z
N MET A 1 -5.68 -19.60 -4.39
CA MET A 1 -7.12 -19.28 -4.35
C MET A 1 -7.27 -17.77 -4.44
N THR A 2 -8.14 -17.31 -5.33
CA THR A 2 -8.50 -15.90 -5.47
C THR A 2 -9.75 -15.67 -4.66
N ARG A 3 -9.68 -14.75 -3.69
CA ARG A 3 -10.76 -14.49 -2.73
C ARG A 3 -11.19 -13.04 -2.80
N VAL A 4 -12.49 -12.82 -2.71
CA VAL A 4 -13.14 -11.51 -2.67
C VAL A 4 -14.10 -11.51 -1.49
N VAL A 5 -14.02 -10.46 -0.67
CA VAL A 5 -14.89 -10.27 0.49
C VAL A 5 -15.53 -8.90 0.38
N VAL A 6 -16.84 -8.85 0.59
CA VAL A 6 -17.63 -7.62 0.59
C VAL A 6 -18.05 -7.36 2.02
N GLY A 7 -17.60 -6.22 2.56
CA GLY A 7 -17.96 -5.74 3.88
C GLY A 7 -18.79 -4.47 3.79
N GLU A 8 -19.74 -4.33 4.71
CA GLU A 8 -20.51 -3.11 4.94
C GLU A 8 -20.14 -2.52 6.31
N PHE A 9 -19.96 -1.20 6.37
CA PHE A 9 -19.75 -0.48 7.62
C PHE A 9 -21.05 0.17 8.05
N LEU A 10 -21.63 -0.32 9.15
CA LEU A 10 -22.81 0.28 9.76
C LEU A 10 -22.39 1.41 10.69
N LYS A 11 -23.17 2.51 10.70
CA LYS A 11 -22.88 3.68 11.52
C LYS A 11 -22.91 3.31 13.00
N GLY A 12 -21.80 3.56 13.71
CA GLY A 12 -21.66 3.25 15.13
C GLY A 12 -20.97 1.92 15.43
N GLU A 13 -20.70 1.08 14.42
CA GLU A 13 -19.93 -0.14 14.58
C GLU A 13 -18.46 0.07 14.27
N LYS A 14 -17.57 -0.55 15.06
CA LYS A 14 -16.12 -0.53 14.83
C LYS A 14 -15.66 -1.51 13.76
N ASN A 15 -16.41 -2.59 13.55
CA ASN A 15 -16.03 -3.68 12.66
C ASN A 15 -16.99 -3.73 11.45
N PRO A 16 -16.48 -4.03 10.24
CA PRO A 16 -17.35 -4.26 9.09
C PRO A 16 -18.10 -5.58 9.23
N LYS A 17 -19.35 -5.60 8.76
CA LYS A 17 -20.14 -6.82 8.60
C LYS A 17 -19.89 -7.41 7.22
N ILE A 18 -19.52 -8.68 7.15
CA ILE A 18 -19.38 -9.37 5.86
C ILE A 18 -20.76 -9.65 5.28
N ILE A 19 -21.01 -9.15 4.07
CA ILE A 19 -22.27 -9.33 3.35
C ILE A 19 -22.13 -10.21 2.11
N GLY A 20 -20.90 -10.52 1.68
CA GLY A 20 -20.66 -11.45 0.58
C GLY A 20 -19.24 -11.96 0.53
N VAL A 21 -19.08 -13.19 0.06
CA VAL A 21 -17.77 -13.83 -0.16
C VAL A 21 -17.80 -14.50 -1.53
N GLY A 22 -16.70 -14.41 -2.25
CA GLY A 22 -16.47 -15.14 -3.48
C GLY A 22 -15.09 -15.75 -3.50
N GLU A 23 -15.02 -17.02 -3.86
CA GLU A 23 -13.76 -17.75 -3.97
C GLU A 23 -13.70 -18.49 -5.30
N ASN A 24 -12.54 -18.48 -5.93
CA ASN A 24 -12.28 -19.24 -7.13
C ASN A 24 -10.83 -19.75 -7.17
N ALA A 25 -10.62 -20.86 -7.86
CA ALA A 25 -9.27 -21.36 -8.15
C ALA A 25 -8.45 -20.27 -8.87
N THR A 26 -7.21 -20.06 -8.43
CA THR A 26 -6.31 -19.10 -9.07
C THR A 26 -5.65 -19.76 -10.27
N LEU A 27 -5.91 -19.22 -11.46
CA LEU A 27 -5.28 -19.62 -12.71
C LEU A 27 -4.38 -18.48 -13.20
N GLY A 28 -3.33 -18.83 -13.95
CA GLY A 28 -2.43 -17.84 -14.56
C GLY A 28 -1.51 -17.09 -13.59
N VAL A 29 -1.41 -17.52 -12.33
CA VAL A 29 -0.47 -17.00 -11.33
C VAL A 29 0.43 -18.12 -10.81
N ARG A 30 1.75 -17.89 -10.77
CA ARG A 30 2.74 -18.85 -10.26
C ARG A 30 3.76 -18.13 -9.38
N HIS A 31 3.95 -18.59 -8.14
CA HIS A 31 4.84 -17.96 -7.13
C HIS A 31 4.61 -16.45 -6.91
N GLY A 32 3.37 -15.98 -7.09
CA GLY A 32 2.98 -14.57 -6.97
C GLY A 32 3.13 -13.77 -8.27
N TYR A 33 3.66 -14.36 -9.34
CA TYR A 33 3.79 -13.72 -10.65
C TYR A 33 2.64 -14.09 -11.57
N VAL A 34 2.11 -13.11 -12.30
CA VAL A 34 1.14 -13.34 -13.37
C VAL A 34 1.88 -13.90 -14.59
N VAL A 35 1.69 -15.19 -14.85
CA VAL A 35 2.25 -15.91 -16.01
C VAL A 35 1.28 -15.97 -17.18
N ASN A 36 -0.02 -15.80 -16.92
CA ASN A 36 -1.05 -15.70 -17.95
C ASN A 36 -2.15 -14.73 -17.48
N SER A 37 -2.19 -13.55 -18.10
CA SER A 37 -3.11 -12.48 -17.73
C SER A 37 -4.58 -12.81 -18.01
N ALA A 38 -4.88 -13.54 -19.09
CA ALA A 38 -6.24 -13.93 -19.44
C ALA A 38 -6.83 -14.90 -18.38
N LEU A 39 -6.05 -15.92 -17.98
CA LEU A 39 -6.45 -16.87 -16.95
C LEU A 39 -6.55 -16.21 -15.56
N ALA A 40 -5.64 -15.29 -15.24
CA ALA A 40 -5.73 -14.51 -14.01
C ALA A 40 -7.00 -13.63 -13.98
N ALA A 41 -7.32 -12.98 -15.10
CA ALA A 41 -8.53 -12.17 -15.24
C ALA A 41 -9.80 -13.00 -15.08
N VAL A 42 -9.87 -14.20 -15.68
CA VAL A 42 -10.98 -15.15 -15.46
C VAL A 42 -11.12 -15.49 -13.98
N SER A 43 -9.99 -15.76 -13.31
CA SER A 43 -10.00 -16.14 -11.89
C SER A 43 -10.59 -15.06 -11.00
N VAL A 44 -10.19 -13.80 -11.24
CA VAL A 44 -10.72 -12.64 -10.53
C VAL A 44 -12.18 -12.40 -10.87
N LYS A 45 -12.56 -12.42 -12.16
CA LYS A 45 -13.95 -12.22 -12.61
C LYS A 45 -14.90 -13.21 -11.94
N ASN A 46 -14.54 -14.48 -11.86
CA ASN A 46 -15.37 -15.51 -11.25
C ASN A 46 -15.55 -15.29 -9.73
N ALA A 47 -14.47 -14.97 -9.02
CA ALA A 47 -14.54 -14.66 -7.60
C ALA A 47 -15.37 -13.39 -7.32
N VAL A 48 -15.20 -12.34 -8.13
CA VAL A 48 -16.01 -11.11 -8.04
C VAL A 48 -17.48 -11.41 -8.31
N ALA A 49 -17.80 -12.12 -9.39
CA ALA A 49 -19.19 -12.46 -9.73
C ALA A 49 -19.89 -13.25 -8.62
N MET A 50 -19.17 -14.18 -7.98
CA MET A 50 -19.69 -14.90 -6.82
C MET A 50 -19.94 -13.97 -5.63
N ALA A 51 -18.99 -13.08 -5.31
CA ALA A 51 -19.15 -12.12 -4.22
C ALA A 51 -20.29 -11.11 -4.47
N GLU A 52 -20.46 -10.64 -5.71
CA GLU A 52 -21.60 -9.80 -6.13
C GLU A 52 -22.92 -10.54 -5.97
N LYS A 53 -22.99 -11.81 -6.38
CA LYS A 53 -24.18 -12.64 -6.23
C LYS A 53 -24.57 -12.84 -4.77
N PHE A 54 -23.60 -13.09 -3.89
CA PHE A 54 -23.85 -13.28 -2.45
C PHE A 54 -24.24 -11.98 -1.74
N SER A 55 -23.59 -10.86 -2.08
CA SER A 55 -23.88 -9.57 -1.46
C SER A 55 -25.10 -8.85 -2.04
N GLY A 56 -25.53 -9.20 -3.25
CA GLY A 56 -26.56 -8.45 -3.99
C GLY A 56 -26.09 -7.07 -4.47
N VAL A 57 -24.79 -6.76 -4.33
CA VAL A 57 -24.22 -5.45 -4.65
C VAL A 57 -23.30 -5.56 -5.86
N LYS A 58 -23.39 -4.58 -6.76
CA LYS A 58 -22.43 -4.44 -7.87
C LYS A 58 -21.12 -3.82 -7.38
N ILE A 59 -20.01 -4.54 -7.49
CA ILE A 59 -18.69 -4.10 -7.04
C ILE A 59 -18.08 -3.20 -8.12
N LYS A 60 -17.93 -1.90 -7.82
CA LYS A 60 -17.33 -0.90 -8.75
C LYS A 60 -15.90 -0.52 -8.40
N ARG A 61 -15.52 -0.68 -7.14
CA ARG A 61 -14.19 -0.34 -6.60
C ARG A 61 -13.79 -1.43 -5.61
N ALA A 62 -12.50 -1.72 -5.53
CA ALA A 62 -11.98 -2.74 -4.61
C ALA A 62 -10.57 -2.36 -4.14
N PHE A 63 -10.24 -2.79 -2.93
CA PHE A 63 -8.86 -2.90 -2.49
C PHE A 63 -8.33 -4.28 -2.89
N VAL A 64 -7.15 -4.31 -3.48
CA VAL A 64 -6.54 -5.55 -3.98
C VAL A 64 -5.24 -5.79 -3.23
N SER A 65 -5.13 -6.96 -2.62
CA SER A 65 -3.87 -7.46 -2.06
C SER A 65 -3.33 -8.56 -2.95
N LEU A 66 -2.05 -8.47 -3.32
CA LEU A 66 -1.33 -9.52 -4.02
C LEU A 66 -0.18 -10.01 -3.14
N SER A 67 -0.16 -11.31 -2.85
CA SER A 67 1.01 -11.93 -2.23
C SER A 67 2.08 -12.13 -3.29
N GLY A 68 3.10 -11.27 -3.28
CA GLY A 68 4.28 -11.36 -4.16
C GLY A 68 5.55 -11.73 -3.37
N THR A 69 6.40 -12.56 -3.96
CA THR A 69 7.69 -12.98 -3.37
C THR A 69 8.77 -11.90 -3.43
N THR A 70 8.55 -10.82 -4.19
CA THR A 70 9.50 -9.72 -4.40
C THR A 70 9.13 -8.41 -3.70
N LEU A 71 8.05 -8.39 -2.92
CA LEU A 71 7.80 -7.25 -2.02
C LEU A 71 8.97 -7.18 -1.02
N ARG A 72 9.69 -6.06 -1.06
CA ARG A 72 10.80 -5.78 -0.15
C ARG A 72 10.62 -4.39 0.43
N GLY A 73 10.89 -4.26 1.72
CA GLY A 73 11.12 -2.97 2.34
C GLY A 73 12.57 -2.57 2.15
N GLU A 74 12.80 -1.33 1.74
CA GLU A 74 14.11 -0.69 1.74
C GLU A 74 14.02 0.50 2.69
N MET A 75 15.04 0.70 3.51
CA MET A 75 15.17 1.90 4.34
C MET A 75 16.15 2.85 3.67
N SER A 76 15.75 4.12 3.55
CA SER A 76 16.59 5.19 3.03
C SER A 76 16.52 6.38 3.98
N SER A 77 17.52 7.24 3.88
CA SER A 77 17.60 8.50 4.59
C SER A 77 17.87 9.62 3.60
N GLY A 78 17.33 10.79 3.89
CA GLY A 78 17.47 11.99 3.10
C GLY A 78 17.55 13.18 4.03
N SER A 79 18.14 14.26 3.54
CA SER A 79 18.37 15.46 4.32
C SER A 79 18.02 16.69 3.51
N THR A 80 17.64 17.77 4.19
CA THR A 80 17.44 19.05 3.54
C THR A 80 17.92 20.17 4.45
N ILE A 81 18.25 21.30 3.86
CA ILE A 81 18.55 22.53 4.59
C ILE A 81 17.24 23.30 4.73
N ILE A 82 17.00 23.85 5.93
CA ILE A 82 15.80 24.64 6.23
C ILE A 82 15.73 25.82 5.26
N SER A 83 14.63 25.90 4.52
CA SER A 83 14.47 26.86 3.42
C SER A 83 14.28 28.29 3.93
N LYS A 84 13.74 28.45 5.14
CA LYS A 84 13.50 29.76 5.75
C LYS A 84 14.72 30.24 6.53
N ALA A 85 14.99 31.54 6.42
CA ALA A 85 16.09 32.20 7.13
C ALA A 85 15.87 32.30 8.66
N ASP A 86 14.62 32.17 9.13
CA ASP A 86 14.27 32.17 10.55
C ASP A 86 14.51 30.81 11.24
N GLY A 87 14.92 29.79 10.49
CA GLY A 87 15.16 28.45 11.01
C GLY A 87 13.89 27.66 11.34
N GLU A 88 12.70 28.16 10.97
CA GLU A 88 11.45 27.43 11.18
C GLU A 88 11.33 26.26 10.19
N VAL A 89 11.18 25.05 10.74
CA VAL A 89 10.94 23.85 9.94
C VAL A 89 9.50 23.85 9.43
N THR A 90 9.34 23.78 8.11
CA THR A 90 8.04 23.77 7.45
C THR A 90 7.72 22.43 6.80
N SER A 91 6.46 22.24 6.39
CA SER A 91 6.07 21.08 5.58
C SER A 91 6.82 21.01 4.25
N LEU A 92 7.29 22.14 3.71
CA LEU A 92 8.13 22.18 2.52
C LEU A 92 9.47 21.49 2.77
N ASP A 93 10.11 21.75 3.92
CA ASP A 93 11.38 21.13 4.28
C ASP A 93 11.20 19.63 4.53
N ALA A 94 10.13 19.24 5.23
CA ALA A 94 9.79 17.83 5.39
C ALA A 94 9.59 17.11 4.03
N ASN A 95 8.87 17.73 3.09
CA ASN A 95 8.66 17.17 1.75
C ASN A 95 9.98 17.09 0.95
N LYS A 96 10.87 18.08 1.06
CA LYS A 96 12.18 18.05 0.42
C LYS A 96 13.06 16.93 0.99
N ALA A 97 13.07 16.74 2.31
CA ALA A 97 13.80 15.64 2.93
C ALA A 97 13.24 14.27 2.53
N LEU A 98 11.92 14.14 2.38
CA LEU A 98 11.28 12.93 1.86
C LEU A 98 11.62 12.69 0.39
N GLN A 99 11.67 13.74 -0.44
CA GLN A 99 12.11 13.63 -1.83
C GLN A 99 13.56 13.16 -1.94
N ASP A 100 14.47 13.75 -1.15
CA ASP A 100 15.88 13.32 -1.10
C ASP A 100 16.02 11.86 -0.63
N CYS A 101 15.22 11.46 0.37
CA CYS A 101 15.09 10.06 0.79
C CYS A 101 14.74 9.13 -0.38
N GLU A 102 13.78 9.55 -1.22
CA GLU A 102 13.30 8.78 -2.38
C GLU A 102 14.36 8.72 -3.48
N ASP A 103 14.99 9.85 -3.79
CA ASP A 103 16.01 9.95 -4.82
C ASP A 103 17.27 9.13 -4.47
N ASN A 104 17.56 8.97 -3.18
CA ASN A 104 18.65 8.11 -2.68
C ASN A 104 18.35 6.60 -2.82
N LEU A 105 17.10 6.19 -3.09
CA LEU A 105 16.77 4.79 -3.31
C LEU A 105 17.25 4.33 -4.70
N SER A 106 18.18 3.37 -4.72
CA SER A 106 18.52 2.67 -5.96
C SER A 106 17.46 1.61 -6.29
N LEU A 107 16.48 2.02 -7.10
CA LEU A 107 15.35 1.15 -7.43
C LEU A 107 15.68 0.11 -8.51
N GLY A 108 16.62 0.37 -9.42
CA GLY A 108 16.89 -0.50 -10.56
C GLY A 108 15.61 -0.81 -11.35
N ASN A 109 15.22 -2.08 -11.42
CA ASN A 109 13.96 -2.53 -12.06
C ASN A 109 12.76 -2.63 -11.07
N LYS A 110 12.87 -2.08 -9.86
CA LYS A 110 11.81 -2.04 -8.85
C LYS A 110 11.01 -0.74 -8.96
N LYS A 111 9.79 -0.75 -8.43
CA LYS A 111 8.95 0.45 -8.30
C LYS A 111 8.44 0.58 -6.87
N ILE A 112 8.44 1.79 -6.34
CA ILE A 112 7.88 2.10 -5.03
C ILE A 112 6.36 2.00 -5.13
N VAL A 113 5.75 1.17 -4.28
CA VAL A 113 4.30 0.97 -4.20
C VAL A 113 3.67 1.67 -3.00
N HIS A 114 4.47 1.93 -1.97
CA HIS A 114 4.07 2.64 -0.77
C HIS A 114 5.31 3.15 -0.02
N MET A 115 5.20 4.29 0.63
CA MET A 115 6.24 4.87 1.48
C MET A 115 5.61 5.39 2.77
N TYR A 116 6.32 5.24 3.89
CA TYR A 116 5.90 5.76 5.18
C TYR A 116 7.10 6.38 5.91
N PRO A 117 7.02 7.64 6.38
CA PRO A 117 8.09 8.27 7.15
C PRO A 117 8.29 7.58 8.50
N ILE A 118 9.51 7.13 8.79
CA ILE A 118 9.84 6.42 10.04
C ILE A 118 10.12 7.41 11.17
N ALA A 119 10.99 8.40 10.92
CA ALA A 119 11.38 9.42 11.88
C ALA A 119 12.01 10.63 11.18
N PHE A 120 11.99 11.78 11.86
CA PHE A 120 12.71 12.99 11.46
C PHE A 120 13.76 13.34 12.52
N ARG A 121 14.89 13.89 12.10
CA ARG A 121 15.97 14.37 12.99
C ARG A 121 16.38 15.78 12.56
N LEU A 122 16.72 16.61 13.55
CA LEU A 122 17.32 17.92 13.32
C LEU A 122 18.82 17.81 13.63
N ASP A 123 19.65 18.35 12.73
CA ASP A 123 21.12 18.37 12.86
C ASP A 123 21.78 17.01 13.16
N GLY A 124 21.17 15.92 12.68
CA GLY A 124 21.65 14.55 12.93
C GLY A 124 21.46 14.05 14.36
N ALA A 125 20.98 14.89 15.27
CA ALA A 125 20.67 14.52 16.65
C ALA A 125 19.26 13.94 16.76
N TRP A 126 19.14 12.84 17.51
CA TRP A 126 17.86 12.49 18.09
C TRP A 126 17.58 13.50 19.20
N ASN A 127 16.40 14.11 19.20
CA ASN A 127 15.94 14.85 20.38
C ASN A 127 15.89 13.86 21.55
N GLN A 128 16.93 13.83 22.38
CA GLN A 128 16.88 13.21 23.69
C GLN A 128 16.02 14.12 24.57
N ALA A 129 14.71 13.89 24.55
CA ALA A 129 13.87 14.35 25.64
C ALA A 129 14.16 13.46 26.86
N GLY A 130 14.97 13.96 27.79
CA GLY A 130 15.23 13.30 29.06
C GLY A 130 16.48 13.78 29.78
N GLY A 131 16.36 14.91 30.50
CA GLY A 131 17.28 15.39 31.51
C GLY A 131 16.54 16.35 32.43
#